data_AF-A7TB19-F1
#
_entry.id   AF-A7TB19-F1
#
_cell.length_a   1.000
_cell.length_b   1.000
_cell.length_c   1.000
_cell.angle_alpha   90.00
_cell.angle_beta   90.00
_cell.angle_gamma   90.00
#
_symmetry.space_group_name_H-M   'P 1'
#
loop_
_entity.id
_entity.type
_entity.pdbx_description
1 polymer ?
#
loop_
_entity_poly.entity_id
_entity_poly.type
_entity_poly.pdbx_seq_one_letter_code
_entity_poly.pdbx_strand_id
1 'polypeptide(L)'
;ELLKMFNDSDSFYYSPTGDITNTLQRQCGDHYDHSLPLWKRVDKRFFWNSHMLQDLINNDDPLASSWILPVIQGYCSIVHCHNMFEEDDMEEQSDIQIGALPPEEFDLLLISRRSIFRAGTRYKRRGVDDDGEVANYVETEQSRGRERDPGPGRDPPAHISRLLCGQ
;
A
#
# COMPACT_ATOMS: atom_id res chain seq x y z
N GLU A 1 -7.23 -21.91 -15.37
CA GLU A 1 -6.59 -20.71 -15.96
C GLU A 1 -6.82 -19.42 -15.19
N LEU A 2 -8.02 -18.80 -15.17
CA LEU A 2 -8.24 -17.56 -14.40
C LEU A 2 -7.93 -17.70 -12.90
N LEU A 3 -8.39 -18.78 -12.25
CA LEU A 3 -8.08 -19.07 -10.85
C LEU A 3 -6.57 -19.30 -10.59
N LYS A 4 -5.85 -19.90 -11.54
CA LYS A 4 -4.39 -20.08 -11.44
C LYS A 4 -3.66 -18.75 -11.47
N MET A 5 -4.11 -17.81 -12.31
CA MET A 5 -3.55 -16.45 -12.33
C MET A 5 -3.73 -15.73 -10.98
N PHE A 6 -4.82 -16.01 -10.25
CA PHE A 6 -5.05 -15.47 -8.92
C PHE A 6 -4.16 -16.11 -7.86
N ASN A 7 -4.00 -17.42 -7.91
CA ASN A 7 -3.33 -18.18 -6.85
C ASN A 7 -1.81 -18.25 -7.03
N ASP A 8 -1.32 -18.25 -8.27
CA ASP A 8 0.11 -18.43 -8.56
C ASP A 8 0.89 -17.10 -8.62
N SER A 9 0.20 -15.96 -8.67
CA SER A 9 0.86 -14.67 -8.94
C SER A 9 1.40 -13.94 -7.71
N ASP A 10 1.13 -14.39 -6.48
CA ASP A 10 1.66 -13.78 -5.23
C ASP A 10 1.55 -12.23 -5.17
N SER A 11 0.56 -11.69 -5.88
CA SER A 11 0.46 -10.27 -6.22
C SER A 11 -0.70 -9.56 -5.52
N PHE A 12 -1.42 -10.22 -4.61
CA PHE A 12 -2.59 -9.65 -3.95
C PHE A 12 -2.35 -9.41 -2.47
N TYR A 13 -2.66 -8.20 -2.01
CA TYR A 13 -2.43 -7.76 -0.64
C TYR A 13 -3.68 -7.04 -0.11
N TYR A 14 -3.88 -7.11 1.20
CA TYR A 14 -4.95 -6.41 1.90
C TYR A 14 -4.48 -6.02 3.31
N SER A 15 -5.17 -5.08 3.93
CA SER A 15 -4.97 -4.78 5.35
C SER A 15 -6.35 -4.64 6.01
N PRO A 16 -6.63 -5.37 7.11
CA PRO A 16 -7.88 -5.21 7.85
C PRO A 16 -7.99 -3.87 8.56
N THR A 17 -6.84 -3.29 8.94
CA THR A 17 -6.77 -2.09 9.79
C THR A 17 -6.33 -0.84 9.02
N GLY A 18 -5.53 -1.01 7.96
CA GLY A 18 -4.99 0.09 7.17
C GLY A 18 -5.63 0.23 5.78
N ASP A 19 -5.62 1.45 5.26
CA ASP A 19 -5.85 1.65 3.83
C ASP A 19 -4.53 1.48 3.08
N ILE A 20 -4.47 0.49 2.19
CA ILE A 20 -3.31 0.26 1.33
C ILE A 20 -3.59 0.66 -0.12
N THR A 21 -4.75 1.23 -0.42
CA THR A 21 -5.09 1.74 -1.76
C THR A 21 -4.59 3.18 -1.95
N ASN A 22 -4.59 3.98 -0.89
CA ASN A 22 -4.10 5.36 -0.88
C ASN A 22 -2.64 5.45 -0.43
N THR A 23 -1.93 6.50 -0.87
CA THR A 23 -0.65 6.87 -0.26
C THR A 23 -0.83 7.38 1.16
N LEU A 24 0.20 7.27 2.00
CA LEU A 24 0.22 7.89 3.33
C LEU A 24 -0.03 9.40 3.24
N GLN A 25 0.52 10.06 2.21
CA GLN A 25 0.27 11.49 1.97
C GLN A 25 -1.22 11.78 1.74
N ARG A 26 -1.93 10.97 0.94
CA ARG A 26 -3.37 11.13 0.72
C ARG A 26 -4.16 10.87 2.00
N GLN A 27 -3.74 9.88 2.80
CA GLN A 27 -4.37 9.55 4.08
C GLN A 27 -4.22 10.67 5.12
N CYS A 28 -3.15 11.45 5.04
CA CYS A 28 -2.95 12.62 5.90
C CYS A 28 -3.59 13.91 5.36
N GLY A 29 -4.18 13.89 4.16
CA GLY A 29 -4.77 15.07 3.53
C GLY A 29 -6.21 15.35 3.99
N ASP A 30 -6.65 16.59 3.83
CA ASP A 30 -7.98 17.07 4.25
C ASP A 30 -9.16 16.31 3.60
N HIS A 31 -8.93 15.65 2.47
CA HIS A 31 -9.94 14.90 1.74
C HIS A 31 -10.13 13.46 2.25
N TYR A 32 -9.31 13.00 3.19
CA TYR A 32 -9.40 11.66 3.74
C TYR A 32 -10.21 11.65 5.04
N ASP A 33 -11.50 11.32 4.91
CA ASP A 33 -12.41 11.29 6.03
C ASP A 33 -12.27 9.98 6.84
N HIS A 34 -11.65 10.10 8.02
CA HIS A 34 -11.46 8.98 8.95
C HIS A 34 -12.77 8.48 9.59
N SER A 35 -13.87 9.24 9.51
CA SER A 35 -15.18 8.82 10.04
C SER A 35 -15.89 7.81 9.14
N LEU A 36 -15.48 7.73 7.87
CA LEU A 36 -16.06 6.81 6.89
C LEU A 36 -15.45 5.40 7.01
N PRO A 37 -16.23 4.35 6.67
CA PRO A 37 -15.71 2.99 6.60
C PRO A 37 -14.61 2.88 5.53
N LEU A 38 -13.66 1.97 5.75
CA LEU A 38 -12.45 1.78 4.94
C LEU A 38 -12.74 1.77 3.43
N TRP A 39 -13.75 1.01 3.00
CA TRP A 39 -14.07 0.85 1.58
C TRP A 39 -14.65 2.11 0.91
N LYS A 40 -15.14 3.09 1.67
CA LYS A 40 -15.64 4.38 1.13
C LYS A 40 -14.54 5.40 0.91
N ARG A 41 -13.42 5.28 1.64
CA ARG A 41 -12.27 6.21 1.59
C ARG A 41 -11.14 5.77 0.64
N VAL A 42 -11.22 4.55 0.09
CA VAL A 42 -10.21 3.99 -0.81
C VAL A 42 -10.06 4.73 -2.13
N ASP A 43 -8.86 4.66 -2.71
CA ASP A 43 -8.62 5.03 -4.10
C ASP A 43 -9.17 3.93 -5.03
N LYS A 44 -10.22 4.29 -5.78
CA LYS A 44 -10.90 3.37 -6.71
C LYS A 44 -9.98 2.79 -7.77
N ARG A 45 -8.89 3.49 -8.12
CA ARG A 45 -7.90 2.99 -9.08
C ARG A 45 -7.26 1.69 -8.60
N PHE A 46 -7.13 1.49 -7.29
CA PHE A 46 -6.41 0.35 -6.72
C PHE A 46 -7.32 -0.64 -5.99
N PHE A 47 -8.62 -0.40 -5.91
CA PHE A 47 -9.58 -1.32 -5.29
C PHE A 47 -9.94 -2.47 -6.23
N TRP A 48 -9.08 -3.49 -6.25
CA TRP A 48 -9.08 -4.57 -7.23
C TRP A 48 -10.37 -5.41 -7.23
N ASN A 49 -10.85 -5.81 -6.05
CA ASN A 49 -12.04 -6.65 -5.89
C ASN A 49 -13.35 -5.85 -5.79
N SER A 50 -13.36 -4.54 -6.08
CA SER A 50 -14.55 -3.68 -5.99
C SER A 50 -15.76 -4.24 -6.75
N HIS A 51 -15.56 -4.68 -8.00
CA HIS A 51 -16.63 -5.27 -8.81
C HIS A 51 -17.18 -6.57 -8.23
N MET A 52 -16.35 -7.37 -7.53
CA MET A 52 -16.82 -8.61 -6.89
C MET A 52 -17.68 -8.33 -5.65
N LEU A 53 -17.47 -7.16 -5.02
CA LEU A 53 -18.19 -6.73 -3.83
C LEU A 53 -19.36 -5.80 -4.17
N GLN A 54 -19.70 -5.62 -5.45
CA GLN A 54 -20.69 -4.64 -5.90
C GLN A 54 -22.08 -4.87 -5.27
N ASP A 55 -22.49 -6.12 -5.10
CA ASP A 55 -23.78 -6.45 -4.48
C ASP A 55 -23.81 -6.06 -2.99
N LEU A 56 -22.69 -6.24 -2.28
CA LEU A 56 -22.56 -5.82 -0.88
C LEU A 56 -22.49 -4.30 -0.75
N ILE A 57 -21.79 -3.64 -1.67
CA ILE A 57 -21.70 -2.17 -1.74
C ILE A 57 -23.08 -1.55 -2.02
N ASN A 58 -23.87 -2.15 -2.91
CA ASN A 58 -25.17 -1.64 -3.33
C ASN A 58 -26.29 -1.91 -2.33
N ASN A 59 -26.12 -2.87 -1.41
CA ASN A 59 -27.11 -3.19 -0.40
C ASN A 59 -27.29 -2.06 0.64
N ASP A 60 -26.30 -1.16 0.74
CA ASP A 60 -26.26 0.00 1.66
C ASP A 60 -26.56 -0.33 3.14
N ASP A 61 -26.35 -1.59 3.51
CA ASP A 61 -26.48 -2.08 4.88
C ASP A 61 -25.23 -1.68 5.69
N PRO A 62 -25.37 -0.92 6.79
CA PRO A 62 -24.25 -0.58 7.67
C PRO A 62 -23.48 -1.81 8.16
N LEU A 63 -24.16 -2.94 8.37
CA LEU A 63 -23.53 -4.19 8.82
C LEU A 63 -22.70 -4.86 7.72
N ALA A 64 -23.02 -4.63 6.45
CA ALA A 64 -22.24 -5.16 5.33
C ALA A 64 -20.88 -4.45 5.20
N SER A 65 -20.75 -3.23 5.71
CA SER A 65 -19.51 -2.45 5.61
C SER A 65 -18.30 -3.12 6.26
N SER A 66 -18.49 -3.95 7.28
CA SER A 66 -17.41 -4.71 7.94
C SER A 66 -16.88 -5.88 7.08
N TRP A 67 -17.65 -6.31 6.08
CA TRP A 67 -17.29 -7.41 5.18
C TRP A 67 -16.65 -6.93 3.87
N ILE A 68 -16.68 -5.62 3.60
CA ILE A 68 -16.11 -5.03 2.39
C ILE A 68 -14.64 -4.71 2.65
N LEU A 69 -13.76 -5.64 2.27
CA LEU A 69 -12.32 -5.53 2.45
C LEU A 69 -11.61 -5.23 1.12
N PRO A 70 -10.97 -4.05 0.98
CA PRO A 70 -10.21 -3.71 -0.22
C PRO A 70 -8.96 -4.56 -0.39
N VAL A 71 -8.79 -5.10 -1.59
CA VAL A 71 -7.60 -5.84 -2.02
C VAL A 71 -6.91 -5.03 -3.12
N ILE A 72 -5.58 -4.94 -3.07
CA ILE A 72 -4.76 -4.36 -4.15
C ILE A 72 -4.08 -5.46 -4.95
N GLN A 73 -3.79 -5.18 -6.22
CA GLN A 73 -2.85 -5.96 -7.02
C GLN A 73 -1.51 -5.22 -7.09
N GLY A 74 -0.40 -5.90 -6.80
CA GLY A 74 0.94 -5.37 -6.88
C GLY A 74 1.90 -6.06 -5.92
N TYR A 75 2.56 -5.29 -5.07
CA TYR A 75 3.58 -5.78 -4.14
C TYR A 75 3.60 -4.97 -2.86
N CYS A 76 3.74 -5.64 -1.71
CA CYS A 76 4.01 -5.00 -0.43
C CYS A 76 5.14 -5.76 0.28
N SER A 77 6.09 -5.03 0.84
CA SER A 77 7.14 -5.59 1.70
C SER A 77 7.52 -4.60 2.78
N ILE A 78 7.73 -5.13 3.99
CA ILE A 78 8.29 -4.40 5.12
C ILE A 78 9.64 -5.04 5.41
N VAL A 79 10.68 -4.22 5.47
CA VAL A 79 12.05 -4.64 5.78
C VAL A 79 12.49 -3.89 7.02
N HIS A 80 12.87 -4.63 8.07
CA HIS A 80 13.50 -4.06 9.26
C HIS A 80 14.96 -3.72 8.92
N CYS A 81 15.32 -2.46 9.10
CA CYS A 81 16.64 -1.93 8.80
C CYS A 81 17.34 -1.50 10.10
N HIS A 82 18.61 -1.86 10.22
CA HIS A 82 19.49 -1.42 11.29
C HIS A 82 20.63 -0.61 10.66
N ASN A 83 20.64 0.71 10.87
CA ASN A 83 21.76 1.53 10.40
C ASN A 83 22.95 1.37 11.35
N MET A 84 23.97 0.64 10.91
CA MET A 84 25.33 0.71 11.45
C MET A 84 26.13 1.70 10.59
N PHE A 85 25.98 3.01 10.82
CA PHE A 85 26.99 3.94 10.32
C PHE A 85 28.15 3.85 11.31
N GLU A 86 29.10 2.96 11.04
CA GLU A 86 30.35 2.90 11.79
C GLU A 86 31.11 4.22 11.51
N GLU A 87 31.69 4.82 12.55
CA GLU A 87 32.40 6.10 12.50
C GLU A 87 33.65 6.07 11.59
N ASP A 88 34.00 4.89 11.05
CA ASP A 88 35.27 4.59 10.39
C ASP A 88 35.30 4.90 8.87
N ASP A 89 34.17 5.24 8.23
CA ASP A 89 34.09 5.54 6.78
C ASP A 89 34.19 7.06 6.45
N MET A 90 34.50 7.91 7.43
CA MET A 90 34.81 9.33 7.16
C MET A 90 36.26 9.48 6.65
N GLU A 91 36.47 9.28 5.34
CA GLU A 91 37.60 9.94 4.67
C GLU A 91 37.46 11.46 4.85
N GLU A 92 38.49 12.12 5.40
CA GLU A 92 38.55 13.52 5.86
C GLU A 92 38.34 14.62 4.78
N GLN A 93 37.50 14.40 3.77
CA GLN A 93 37.43 15.29 2.61
C GLN A 93 36.01 15.57 2.12
N SER A 94 35.17 16.11 2.99
CA SER A 94 34.08 17.00 2.54
C SER A 94 33.72 18.03 3.60
N ASP A 95 33.63 19.32 3.20
CA ASP A 95 33.26 20.47 4.04
C ASP A 95 31.79 20.46 4.53
N ILE A 96 31.12 19.31 4.46
CA ILE A 96 29.75 19.11 4.94
C ILE A 96 29.84 18.23 6.18
N GLN A 97 29.89 18.86 7.36
CA GLN A 97 29.73 18.15 8.64
C GLN A 97 28.30 17.59 8.76
N ILE A 98 28.03 16.47 8.08
CA ILE A 98 26.90 15.61 8.43
C ILE A 98 27.40 14.82 9.64
N GLY A 99 27.14 15.34 10.85
CA GLY A 99 27.52 14.66 12.10
C GLY A 99 27.04 13.20 12.07
N ALA A 100 27.87 12.30 12.60
CA ALA A 100 27.60 10.87 12.62
C ALA A 100 26.15 10.61 13.05
N LEU A 101 25.37 9.99 12.16
CA LEU A 101 23.98 9.66 12.47
C LEU A 101 24.00 8.55 13.53
N PRO A 102 23.27 8.71 14.65
CA PRO A 102 23.23 7.67 15.67
C PRO A 102 22.67 6.38 15.06
N PRO A 103 23.12 5.20 15.55
CA PRO A 103 22.52 3.93 15.15
C PRO A 103 21.01 4.00 15.36
N GLU A 104 20.27 3.68 14.30
CA GLU A 104 18.83 3.80 14.26
C GLU A 104 18.22 2.56 13.62
N GLU A 105 17.27 1.97 14.34
CA GLU A 105 16.38 0.94 13.85
C GLU A 105 15.13 1.58 13.23
N PHE A 106 14.76 1.14 12.03
CA PHE A 106 13.58 1.61 11.34
C PHE A 106 13.03 0.57 10.38
N ASP A 107 11.75 0.70 10.06
CA ASP A 107 11.05 -0.14 9.11
C ASP A 107 10.97 0.58 7.78
N LEU A 108 11.41 -0.09 6.72
CA LEU A 108 11.20 0.34 5.36
C LEU A 108 10.01 -0.40 4.77
N LEU A 109 8.95 0.33 4.48
CA LEU A 109 7.78 -0.17 3.78
C LEU A 109 7.87 0.22 2.30
N LEU A 110 7.82 -0.79 1.42
CA LEU A 110 7.70 -0.61 -0.03
C LEU A 110 6.36 -1.17 -0.50
N ILE A 111 5.52 -0.32 -1.06
CA ILE A 111 4.24 -0.70 -1.66
C ILE A 111 4.25 -0.33 -3.14
N SER A 112 3.79 -1.23 -4.00
CA SER A 112 3.48 -0.99 -5.40
C SER A 112 2.07 -1.44 -5.70
N ARG A 113 1.27 -0.59 -6.34
CA ARG A 113 -0.17 -0.80 -6.57
C ARG A 113 -0.45 -0.59 -8.04
N ARG A 114 -1.08 -1.56 -8.69
CA ARG A 114 -1.44 -1.49 -10.10
C ARG A 114 -2.89 -1.04 -10.24
N SER A 115 -3.11 -0.06 -11.11
CA SER A 115 -4.45 0.43 -11.42
C SER A 115 -5.30 -0.66 -12.09
N ILE A 116 -6.56 -0.75 -11.68
CA ILE A 116 -7.58 -1.58 -12.33
C ILE A 116 -8.03 -0.98 -13.67
N PHE A 117 -7.91 0.33 -13.81
CA PHE A 117 -8.31 1.02 -15.03
C PHE A 117 -7.33 0.70 -16.14
N ARG A 118 -7.89 0.40 -17.31
CA ARG A 118 -7.14 0.04 -18.52
C ARG A 118 -6.05 -1.03 -18.29
N ALA A 119 -6.29 -1.99 -17.39
CA ALA A 119 -5.39 -3.12 -17.22
C ALA A 119 -5.40 -4.01 -18.48
N GLY A 120 -4.24 -4.41 -19.00
CA GLY A 120 -4.17 -5.27 -20.17
C GLY A 120 -2.75 -5.62 -20.57
N THR A 121 -2.60 -6.58 -21.48
CA THR A 121 -1.26 -6.98 -21.93
C THR A 121 -0.60 -5.86 -22.73
N ARG A 122 0.74 -5.75 -22.60
CA ARG A 122 1.59 -4.68 -23.18
C ARG A 122 1.40 -4.47 -24.70
N TYR A 123 1.00 -5.53 -25.40
CA TYR A 123 0.73 -5.50 -26.85
C TYR A 123 -0.71 -5.11 -27.21
N LYS A 124 -1.66 -5.23 -26.27
CA LYS A 124 -3.09 -4.94 -26.50
C LYS A 124 -3.54 -3.60 -25.94
N ARG A 125 -2.83 -3.05 -24.94
CA ARG A 125 -3.22 -1.80 -24.27
C ARG A 125 -1.98 -0.93 -24.03
N ARG A 126 -1.92 0.21 -24.72
CA ARG A 126 -0.99 1.33 -24.53
C ARG A 126 -1.75 2.64 -24.69
N GLY A 127 -1.18 3.73 -24.19
CA GLY A 127 -1.76 5.06 -24.31
C GLY A 127 -2.78 5.39 -23.22
N VAL A 128 -3.46 6.50 -23.43
CA VAL A 128 -4.46 7.10 -22.56
C VAL A 128 -5.85 6.93 -23.19
N ASP A 129 -6.93 6.91 -22.41
CA ASP A 129 -8.29 7.05 -22.95
C ASP A 129 -8.87 8.45 -22.83
N ASP A 130 -10.12 8.60 -23.28
CA ASP A 130 -10.84 9.86 -23.33
C ASP A 130 -11.06 10.46 -21.92
N ASP A 131 -11.07 9.61 -20.89
CA ASP A 131 -11.18 10.02 -19.48
C ASP A 131 -9.81 10.35 -18.85
N GLY A 132 -8.71 10.19 -19.60
CA GLY A 132 -7.35 10.48 -19.13
C GLY A 132 -6.66 9.33 -18.41
N GLU A 133 -7.26 8.13 -18.37
CA GLU A 133 -6.68 6.99 -17.68
C GLU A 133 -5.58 6.33 -18.51
N VAL A 134 -4.40 6.14 -17.91
CA VAL A 134 -3.24 5.55 -18.58
C VAL A 134 -3.26 4.03 -18.46
N ALA A 135 -3.03 3.33 -19.56
CA ALA A 135 -2.92 1.87 -19.57
C ALA A 135 -1.81 1.36 -18.65
N ASN A 136 -2.14 0.40 -17.79
CA ASN A 136 -1.21 -0.25 -16.85
C ASN A 136 -0.48 0.71 -15.90
N TYR A 137 -1.18 1.74 -15.42
CA TYR A 137 -0.64 2.63 -14.39
C TYR A 137 -0.26 1.86 -13.11
N VAL A 138 0.89 2.22 -12.52
CA VAL A 138 1.38 1.68 -11.26
C VAL A 138 1.85 2.85 -10.40
N GLU A 139 1.48 2.83 -9.12
CA GLU A 139 1.98 3.75 -8.10
C GLU A 139 2.85 2.97 -7.12
N THR A 140 4.10 3.44 -6.94
CA THR A 140 5.05 2.87 -5.98
C THR A 140 5.35 3.91 -4.91
N GLU A 141 5.25 3.49 -3.65
CA GLU A 141 5.45 4.31 -2.46
C GLU A 141 6.46 3.65 -1.55
N GLN A 142 7.45 4.43 -1.12
CA GLN A 142 8.41 4.06 -0.09
C GLN A 142 8.12 4.88 1.16
N SER A 143 7.96 4.22 2.29
CA SER A 143 7.70 4.85 3.58
C SER A 143 8.67 4.34 4.63
N ARG A 144 9.06 5.23 5.54
CA ARG A 144 9.95 4.91 6.65
C ARG A 144 9.16 5.01 7.96
N GLY A 145 8.91 3.87 8.59
CA GLY A 145 8.40 3.79 9.94
C GLY A 145 9.56 3.76 10.93
N ARG A 146 9.41 4.38 12.09
CA ARG A 146 10.33 4.15 13.22
C ARG A 146 9.53 3.42 14.28
N GLU A 147 10.05 2.33 14.82
CA GLU A 147 9.49 1.73 16.02
C GLU A 147 9.64 2.76 17.14
N ARG A 148 8.52 3.39 17.52
CA ARG A 148 8.46 4.20 18.73
C ARG A 148 7.90 3.30 19.80
N ASP A 149 8.63 3.20 20.89
CA ASP A 149 8.24 2.56 22.15
C ASP A 149 6.71 2.68 22.36
N PRO A 150 5.97 1.56 22.50
CA PRO A 150 4.51 1.57 22.53
C PRO A 150 4.02 2.24 23.81
N GLY A 151 3.96 3.56 23.78
CA GLY A 151 3.29 4.34 24.80
C GLY A 151 1.81 3.94 24.86
N PRO A 152 1.19 3.96 26.04
CA PRO A 152 -0.19 3.52 26.22
C PRO A 152 -1.13 4.39 25.37
N GLY A 153 -1.90 3.75 24.47
CA GLY A 153 -2.99 4.38 23.71
C GLY A 153 -2.72 4.69 22.24
N ARG A 154 -1.68 4.12 21.61
CA ARG A 154 -1.49 4.23 20.14
C ARG A 154 -1.95 2.97 19.42
N ASP A 155 -2.56 3.17 18.25
CA ASP A 155 -2.98 2.08 17.38
C ASP A 155 -1.78 1.23 16.93
N PRO A 156 -1.93 -0.10 16.86
CA PRO A 156 -0.88 -0.99 16.39
C PRO A 156 -0.49 -0.66 14.94
N PRO A 157 0.75 -0.98 14.51
CA PRO A 157 1.17 -0.80 13.12
C PRO A 157 0.18 -1.51 12.18
N ALA A 158 -0.07 -0.90 11.02
CA ALA A 158 -0.99 -1.46 10.03
C ALA A 158 -0.51 -2.85 9.61
N HIS A 159 -1.32 -3.88 9.90
CA HIS A 159 -0.99 -5.25 9.53
C HIS A 159 -1.32 -5.44 8.06
N ILE A 160 -0.29 -5.54 7.21
CA ILE A 160 -0.46 -5.85 5.78
C ILE A 160 -0.35 -7.36 5.62
N SER A 161 -1.42 -7.97 5.12
CA SER A 161 -1.49 -9.40 4.84
C SER A 161 -1.41 -9.63 3.34
N ARG A 162 -0.60 -10.61 2.92
CA ARG A 162 -0.71 -11.17 1.57
C ARG A 162 -1.96 -12.06 1.52
N LEU A 163 -2.75 -11.94 0.45
CA LEU A 163 -3.85 -12.85 0.21
C LEU A 163 -3.28 -14.20 -0.28
N LEU A 164 -3.12 -15.13 0.65
CA LEU A 164 -2.77 -16.52 0.34
C LEU A 164 -4.08 -17.28 0.06
N CYS A 165 -4.34 -17.61 -1.20
CA CYS A 165 -5.49 -18.43 -1.56
C CYS A 165 -5.10 -19.91 -1.49
N GLY A 166 -5.21 -20.51 -0.29
CA GLY A 166 -5.21 -21.97 -0.06
C GLY A 166 -3.85 -22.68 -0.18
N GLN A 167 -3.41 -23.27 0.93
CA GLN A 167 -2.83 -24.62 0.90
C GLN A 167 -3.94 -25.62 1.23
#